data_AF-A0A5J5I4Q6-F1
#
_entry.id   AF-A0A5J5I4Q6-F1
#
_cell.length_a   1.000
_cell.length_b   1.000
_cell.length_c   1.000
_cell.angle_alpha   90.00
_cell.angle_beta   90.00
_cell.angle_gamma   90.00
#
_symmetry.space_group_name_H-M   'P 1'
#
loop_
_entity.id
_entity.type
_entity.pdbx_description
1 polymer ?
#
loop_
_entity_poly.entity_id
_entity_poly.type
_entity_poly.pdbx_seq_one_letter_code
_entity_poly.pdbx_strand_id
1 'polypeptide(L)'
;MEKRIMDTSILANYRNRQVIINEYQEEDFLENRTGFHFETIVVTENSILFQRMNNNDFILTLEKTSCFVANDDFQNYYILKNDSNRVEIYFP
;
A
#
# COMPACT_ATOMS: atom_id res chain seq x y z
N MET A 1 13.70 -8.99 7.88
CA MET A 1 13.19 -8.42 9.16
C MET A 1 12.23 -7.28 8.84
N GLU A 2 11.06 -7.21 9.48
CA GLU A 2 10.10 -6.12 9.27
C GLU A 2 10.59 -4.83 9.94
N LYS A 3 10.63 -3.72 9.20
CA LYS A 3 10.99 -2.40 9.72
C LYS A 3 9.82 -1.44 9.60
N ARG A 4 9.44 -0.83 10.72
CA ARG A 4 8.41 0.22 10.73
C ARG A 4 8.88 1.42 9.90
N ILE A 5 8.02 1.87 8.99
CA ILE A 5 8.22 3.07 8.20
C ILE A 5 7.47 4.20 8.88
N MET A 6 8.20 5.27 9.18
CA MET A 6 7.64 6.47 9.81
C MET A 6 7.14 7.48 8.77
N ASP A 7 7.63 7.38 7.53
CA ASP A 7 7.31 8.29 6.43
C ASP A 7 6.79 7.50 5.22
N THR A 8 5.47 7.51 5.06
CA THR A 8 4.78 6.84 3.93
C THR A 8 4.96 7.60 2.61
N SER A 9 5.50 8.82 2.62
CA SER A 9 5.74 9.61 1.41
C SER A 9 6.73 8.95 0.45
N ILE A 10 7.53 7.98 0.93
CA ILE A 10 8.43 7.17 0.10
C ILE A 10 7.70 6.52 -1.08
N LEU A 11 6.40 6.22 -0.94
CA LEU A 11 5.60 5.61 -1.99
C LEU A 11 5.38 6.54 -3.18
N ALA A 12 5.40 7.87 -2.97
CA ALA A 12 5.25 8.86 -4.03
C ALA A 12 6.42 8.85 -5.06
N ASN A 13 7.49 8.13 -4.75
CA ASN A 13 8.61 7.89 -5.67
C ASN A 13 8.30 6.83 -6.73
N TYR A 14 7.31 5.96 -6.50
CA TYR A 14 6.84 5.02 -7.54
C TYR A 14 5.89 5.74 -8.48
N ARG A 15 6.17 5.66 -9.79
CA ARG A 15 5.41 6.34 -10.85
C ARG A 15 5.42 5.55 -12.13
N ASN A 16 4.30 5.57 -12.87
CA ASN A 16 4.13 4.90 -14.15
C ASN A 16 4.51 3.41 -14.10
N ARG A 17 3.99 2.69 -13.11
CA ARG A 17 4.28 1.26 -12.90
C ARG A 17 3.01 0.47 -12.65
N GLN A 18 3.17 -0.85 -12.65
CA GLN A 18 2.17 -1.76 -12.10
C GLN A 18 2.33 -1.86 -10.58
N VAL A 19 1.23 -2.08 -9.88
CA VAL A 19 1.19 -2.47 -8.47
C VAL A 19 0.31 -3.70 -8.31
N ILE A 20 0.66 -4.56 -7.36
CA ILE A 20 -0.19 -5.63 -6.87
C ILE A 20 -0.58 -5.30 -5.44
N ILE A 21 -1.88 -5.32 -5.16
CA ILE A 21 -2.44 -5.09 -3.83
C ILE A 21 -3.14 -6.37 -3.39
N ASN A 22 -2.76 -6.88 -2.23
CA ASN A 22 -3.46 -7.96 -1.54
C ASN A 22 -4.13 -7.38 -0.28
N GLU A 23 -5.42 -7.64 -0.10
CA GLU A 23 -6.19 -7.21 1.07
C GLU A 23 -6.60 -8.45 1.86
N TYR A 24 -6.23 -8.48 3.13
CA TYR A 24 -6.49 -9.56 4.06
C TYR A 24 -7.37 -9.06 5.21
N GLN A 25 -8.30 -9.91 5.64
CA GLN A 25 -9.09 -9.77 6.86
C GLN A 25 -8.80 -10.95 7.79
N GLU A 26 -9.16 -10.82 9.07
CA GLU A 26 -9.06 -11.90 10.06
C GLU A 26 -7.68 -12.59 10.04
N GLU A 27 -6.64 -11.76 10.15
CA GLU A 27 -5.21 -12.11 10.11
C GLU A 27 -4.69 -12.56 8.73
N ASP A 28 -5.29 -13.58 8.11
CA ASP A 28 -4.74 -14.22 6.90
C ASP A 28 -5.77 -14.61 5.83
N PHE A 29 -7.04 -14.23 5.97
CA PHE A 29 -8.03 -14.46 4.91
C PHE A 29 -7.84 -13.46 3.78
N LEU A 30 -7.30 -13.90 2.65
CA LEU A 30 -7.16 -13.08 1.44
C LEU A 30 -8.54 -12.79 0.85
N GLU A 31 -9.05 -11.60 1.11
CA GLU A 31 -10.36 -11.14 0.64
C GLU A 31 -10.28 -10.66 -0.81
N ASN A 32 -9.23 -9.90 -1.15
CA ASN A 32 -9.06 -9.34 -2.49
C ASN A 32 -7.60 -9.36 -2.92
N ARG A 33 -7.39 -9.54 -4.23
CA ARG A 33 -6.10 -9.41 -4.89
C ARG A 33 -6.27 -8.75 -6.24
N THR A 34 -5.72 -7.55 -6.38
CA THR A 34 -5.84 -6.76 -7.61
C THR A 34 -4.49 -6.29 -8.10
N GLY A 35 -4.24 -6.40 -9.40
CA GLY A 35 -3.07 -5.84 -10.06
C GLY A 35 -3.50 -4.80 -11.09
N PHE A 36 -2.92 -3.60 -11.05
CA PHE A 36 -3.27 -2.51 -11.97
C PHE A 36 -2.09 -1.57 -12.24
N HIS A 37 -2.19 -0.81 -13.32
CA HIS A 37 -1.22 0.23 -13.68
C HIS A 37 -1.67 1.57 -13.12
N PHE A 38 -0.73 2.34 -12.58
CA PHE A 38 -0.97 3.69 -12.08
C PHE A 38 0.12 4.64 -12.61
N GLU A 39 -0.20 5.93 -12.66
CA GLU A 39 0.73 6.99 -13.10
C GLU A 39 1.44 7.62 -11.90
N THR A 40 0.70 7.94 -10.84
CA THR A 40 1.23 8.59 -9.64
C THR A 40 0.59 8.05 -8.36
N ILE A 41 1.32 8.17 -7.26
CA ILE A 41 0.81 7.94 -5.91
C ILE A 41 0.76 9.28 -5.18
N VAL A 42 -0.38 9.61 -4.59
CA VAL A 42 -0.57 10.76 -3.72
C VAL A 42 -0.73 10.28 -2.30
N VAL A 43 0.17 10.71 -1.42
CA VAL A 43 0.13 10.40 0.01
C VAL A 43 -0.38 11.62 0.76
N THR A 44 -1.42 11.43 1.55
CA THR A 44 -1.97 12.43 2.46
C THR A 44 -1.82 11.94 3.91
N GLU A 45 -2.22 12.76 4.88
CA GLU A 45 -2.21 12.36 6.29
C GLU A 45 -3.09 11.12 6.56
N ASN A 46 -4.17 10.95 5.80
CA ASN A 46 -5.21 9.94 6.06
C ASN A 46 -5.36 8.92 4.94
N SER A 47 -4.60 9.01 3.85
CA SER A 47 -4.76 8.10 2.72
C SER A 47 -3.56 8.02 1.78
N ILE A 48 -3.47 6.90 1.07
CA ILE A 48 -2.59 6.69 -0.08
C ILE A 48 -3.48 6.44 -1.30
N LEU A 49 -3.32 7.28 -2.32
CA LEU A 49 -4.15 7.27 -3.53
C LEU A 49 -3.30 6.86 -4.72
N PHE A 50 -3.71 5.84 -5.45
CA PHE A 50 -3.12 5.47 -6.73
C PHE A 50 -3.95 6.07 -7.85
N GLN A 51 -3.31 6.83 -8.74
CA GLN A 51 -4.01 7.63 -9.73
C GLN A 51 -3.56 7.35 -11.15
N ARG A 52 -4.50 7.47 -12.10
CA ARG A 52 -4.27 7.41 -13.55
C ARG A 52 -5.26 8.31 -14.26
N MET A 53 -4.78 9.19 -15.14
CA MET A 53 -5.61 10.11 -15.92
C MET A 53 -6.64 10.88 -15.08
N ASN A 54 -6.22 11.37 -13.90
CA ASN A 54 -7.03 12.08 -12.89
C ASN A 54 -8.11 11.24 -12.17
N ASN A 55 -8.16 9.93 -12.39
CA ASN A 55 -9.00 9.01 -11.62
C ASN A 55 -8.20 8.38 -10.47
N ASN A 56 -8.86 8.13 -9.35
CA ASN A 56 -8.31 7.31 -8.28
C ASN A 56 -8.63 5.84 -8.58
N ASP A 57 -7.64 5.08 -9.05
CA ASP A 57 -7.80 3.65 -9.33
C ASP A 57 -7.87 2.82 -8.03
N PHE A 58 -7.22 3.29 -6.96
CA PHE A 58 -7.27 2.67 -5.63
C PHE A 58 -7.05 3.71 -4.53
N ILE A 59 -7.74 3.54 -3.41
CA ILE A 59 -7.66 4.39 -2.22
C ILE A 59 -7.42 3.51 -1.01
N LEU A 60 -6.27 3.70 -0.35
CA LEU A 60 -5.96 3.08 0.92
C LEU A 60 -6.15 4.10 2.04
N THR A 61 -7.05 3.85 2.97
CA THR A 61 -7.27 4.72 4.13
C THR A 61 -6.27 4.40 5.24
N LEU A 62 -5.66 5.44 5.80
CA LEU A 62 -4.76 5.35 6.95
C LEU A 62 -5.53 5.77 8.21
N GLU A 63 -5.70 4.81 9.12
CA GLU A 63 -6.26 5.08 10.45
C GLU A 63 -5.14 5.42 11.44
N LYS A 64 -5.49 6.03 12.58
CA LYS A 64 -4.48 6.40 13.60
C LYS A 64 -3.71 5.20 14.15
N THR A 65 -4.31 4.02 14.12
CA THR A 65 -3.78 2.71 14.53
C THR A 65 -2.95 2.04 13.44
N SER A 66 -2.97 2.57 12.21
CA SER A 66 -2.26 1.98 11.07
C SER A 66 -0.75 1.92 11.30
N CYS A 67 -0.19 0.74 11.09
CA CYS A 67 1.25 0.49 11.13
C CYS A 67 1.74 0.15 9.73
N PHE A 68 2.60 1.00 9.18
CA PHE A 68 3.23 0.78 7.88
C PHE A 68 4.63 0.18 8.06
N VAL A 69 4.91 -0.89 7.33
CA VAL A 69 6.10 -1.71 7.49
C VAL A 69 6.72 -1.99 6.11
N ALA A 70 8.03 -1.89 6.01
CA ALA A 70 8.79 -2.45 4.89
C ALA A 70 9.34 -3.81 5.31
N ASN A 71 9.28 -4.78 4.40
CA ASN A 71 10.00 -6.03 4.58
C ASN A 71 11.38 -5.89 3.92
N ASP A 72 12.44 -5.90 4.72
CA ASP A 72 13.81 -5.79 4.17
C ASP A 72 14.20 -7.01 3.30
N ASP A 73 13.48 -8.13 3.43
CA ASP A 73 13.74 -9.35 2.66
C ASP A 73 13.14 -9.29 1.23
N PHE A 74 12.23 -8.34 0.97
CA PHE A 74 11.59 -8.14 -0.33
C PHE A 74 11.64 -6.68 -0.77
N GLN A 75 12.37 -6.39 -1.84
CA GLN A 75 12.44 -5.03 -2.38
C GLN A 75 11.07 -4.58 -2.91
N ASN A 76 10.76 -3.30 -2.72
CA ASN A 76 9.51 -2.65 -3.16
C ASN A 76 8.24 -3.35 -2.63
N TYR A 77 8.34 -3.95 -1.44
CA TYR A 77 7.25 -4.61 -0.78
C TYR A 77 6.94 -3.95 0.56
N TYR A 78 5.67 -3.59 0.73
CA TYR A 78 5.19 -2.85 1.87
C TYR A 78 3.95 -3.52 2.45
N ILE A 79 3.83 -3.46 3.77
CA ILE A 79 2.67 -3.98 4.50
C ILE A 79 2.08 -2.83 5.31
N LEU A 80 0.79 -2.59 5.13
CA LEU A 80 -0.02 -1.81 6.05
C LEU A 80 -0.85 -2.76 6.91
N LYS A 81 -0.71 -2.64 8.24
CA LYS A 81 -1.53 -3.38 9.21
C LYS A 81 -2.44 -2.39 9.91
N ASN A 82 -3.75 -2.68 9.95
CA ASN A 82 -4.72 -1.90 10.71
C ASN A 82 -5.67 -2.85 11.46
N ASP A 83 -5.51 -2.91 12.79
CA ASP A 83 -6.21 -3.84 13.66
C ASP A 83 -6.21 -5.28 13.09
N SER A 84 -7.34 -5.78 12.58
CA SER A 84 -7.50 -7.12 12.01
C SER A 84 -7.26 -7.19 10.49
N ASN A 85 -7.02 -6.05 9.84
CA ASN A 85 -6.85 -5.95 8.40
C ASN A 85 -5.37 -5.78 8.04
N ARG A 86 -4.97 -6.40 6.93
CA ARG A 86 -3.62 -6.26 6.37
C ARG A 86 -3.72 -5.97 4.88
N VAL A 87 -3.01 -4.94 4.42
CA VAL A 87 -2.87 -4.63 3.01
C VAL A 87 -1.40 -4.77 2.63
N GLU A 88 -1.10 -5.60 1.65
CA GLU A 88 0.24 -5.75 1.09
C GLU A 88 0.31 -5.05 -0.25
N ILE A 89 1.35 -4.26 -0.45
CA ILE A 89 1.59 -3.47 -1.65
C ILE A 89 2.92 -3.90 -2.23
N TYR A 90 2.89 -4.41 -3.46
CA TYR A 90 4.07 -4.87 -4.17
C TYR A 90 4.22 -4.15 -5.52
N PHE A 91 5.40 -3.59 -5.76
CA PHE A 91 5.77 -2.99 -7.05
C PHE A 91 6.76 -3.90 -7.80
N PRO A 92 6.30 -4.69 -8.80
CA PRO A 92 7.16 -5.54 -9.62
C PRO A 92 8.17 -4.75 -10.47
#